data_AF-A0AAU4U9L1-F1
#
_entry.id   AF-A0AAU4U9L1-F1
#
_cell.length_a   1.000
_cell.length_b   1.000
_cell.length_c   1.000
_cell.angle_alpha   90.00
_cell.angle_beta   90.00
_cell.angle_gamma   90.00
#
_symmetry.space_group_name_H-M   'P 1'
#
loop_
_entity.id
_entity.type
_entity.pdbx_description
1 polymer ?
#
loop_
_entity_poly.entity_id
_entity_poly.type
_entity_poly.pdbx_seq_one_letter_code
_entity_poly.pdbx_strand_id
1 'polypeptide(L)'
;MPALTLREVLALDPVRAAEPELLTGEAALDRPVRWVHSSEVYEGANFLDGGELLLTNGFGLTDTDEEVRRRYVRELTARGAAGLAVEIGRSLPAMPPEVTDEARRLGLPLLALRRVVPFVRITEAANRAIVARGLSGRTVVRPWGDDHTAALLADLADGQALNQPEVEARAALAGFHPGPGARLIGVSVHGTRDVGAVDRAARTLGGSVLRAAFPGDVLALVAVLPGSGAKTGRDPVRAVQDAFRTAAAPGLTVAVGHAVDAGNGWLRWSETLRAARTTLELALTVPPPEPNAPQGPLVTSSRALALERELTRGGVDANQDRLTRLVQHTLGPLLAWEAAHPSDLVRTLEVHLRNGCSPTRTATLLHIGRQSLYQRLERIESLLGLEIDDPDLLGELLTATCAWRVVRGMGAGVGTGGLRTVA
;
A
#
# COMPACT_ATOMS: atom_id res chain seq x y z
N MET A 1 15.76 1.59 4.88
CA MET A 1 14.35 1.41 5.28
C MET A 1 14.32 1.00 6.75
N PRO A 2 13.43 1.52 7.61
CA PRO A 2 13.46 1.19 9.03
C PRO A 2 12.84 -0.20 9.23
N ALA A 3 13.66 -1.25 9.24
CA ALA A 3 13.23 -2.61 9.58
C ALA A 3 12.72 -2.68 11.03
N LEU A 4 11.77 -3.60 11.30
CA LEU A 4 11.26 -3.83 12.65
C LEU A 4 12.42 -4.31 13.53
N THR A 5 12.65 -3.65 14.66
CA THR A 5 13.73 -4.03 15.57
C THR A 5 13.29 -5.19 16.47
N LEU A 6 14.26 -5.92 17.03
CA LEU A 6 13.98 -6.98 17.99
C LEU A 6 13.21 -6.43 19.21
N ARG A 7 13.56 -5.24 19.69
CA ARG A 7 12.84 -4.52 20.76
C ARG A 7 11.36 -4.38 20.46
N GLU A 8 11.02 -4.00 19.24
CA GLU A 8 9.64 -3.80 18.81
C GLU A 8 8.90 -5.12 18.61
N VAL A 9 9.58 -6.17 18.13
CA VAL A 9 9.02 -7.53 18.09
C VAL A 9 8.65 -8.00 19.51
N LEU A 10 9.53 -7.79 20.49
CA LEU A 10 9.29 -8.17 21.89
C LEU A 10 8.13 -7.40 22.53
N ALA A 11 7.78 -6.23 22.00
CA ALA A 11 6.66 -5.42 22.47
C ALA A 11 5.29 -5.89 21.95
N LEU A 12 5.23 -6.79 20.96
CA LEU A 12 3.98 -7.29 20.41
C LEU A 12 3.21 -8.14 21.42
N ASP A 13 1.88 -7.99 21.48
CA ASP A 13 1.04 -8.64 22.50
C ASP A 13 1.22 -10.17 22.58
N PRO A 14 1.26 -10.94 21.47
CA PRO A 14 1.48 -12.38 21.54
C PRO A 14 2.87 -12.76 22.05
N VAL A 15 3.88 -11.91 21.83
CA VAL A 15 5.25 -12.12 22.30
C VAL A 15 5.33 -11.82 23.79
N ARG A 16 4.77 -10.69 24.24
CA ARG A 16 4.65 -10.34 25.66
C ARG A 16 3.89 -11.38 26.46
N ALA A 17 2.85 -11.99 25.87
CA ALA A 17 2.07 -13.05 26.50
C ALA A 17 2.88 -14.32 26.78
N ALA A 18 3.98 -14.53 26.05
CA ALA A 18 4.93 -15.61 26.28
C ALA A 18 5.95 -15.31 27.40
N GLU A 19 5.88 -14.12 28.01
CA GLU A 19 6.77 -13.64 29.08
C GLU A 19 8.25 -13.84 28.71
N PRO A 20 8.73 -13.12 27.68
CA PRO A 20 10.10 -13.26 27.20
C PRO A 20 11.08 -12.65 28.20
N GLU A 21 12.01 -13.47 28.67
CA GLU A 21 13.14 -13.05 29.48
C GLU A 21 14.40 -13.00 28.61
N LEU A 22 15.06 -11.84 28.56
CA LEU A 22 16.31 -11.67 27.83
C LEU A 22 17.49 -12.18 28.67
N LEU A 23 18.17 -13.24 28.21
CA LEU A 23 19.31 -13.84 28.91
C LEU A 23 20.65 -13.22 28.46
N THR A 24 20.76 -12.81 27.18
CA THR A 24 21.94 -12.19 26.58
C THR A 24 21.56 -11.20 25.47
N GLY A 25 22.47 -10.30 25.10
CA GLY A 25 22.31 -9.45 23.90
C GLY A 25 21.53 -8.15 24.11
N GLU A 26 21.56 -7.55 25.31
CA GLU A 26 20.92 -6.26 25.62
C GLU A 26 21.30 -5.14 24.65
N ALA A 27 22.58 -5.05 24.28
CA ALA A 27 23.09 -4.06 23.33
C ALA A 27 22.62 -4.27 21.89
N ALA A 28 21.98 -5.41 21.59
CA ALA A 28 21.58 -5.82 20.24
C ALA A 28 20.05 -5.82 20.03
N LEU A 29 19.28 -5.26 20.98
CA LEU A 29 17.82 -5.17 20.87
C LEU A 29 17.33 -4.30 19.71
N ASP A 30 18.13 -3.37 19.23
CA ASP A 30 17.78 -2.51 18.09
C ASP A 30 18.19 -3.13 16.74
N ARG A 31 18.63 -4.40 16.74
CA ARG A 31 18.92 -5.13 15.49
C ARG A 31 17.65 -5.32 14.66
N PRO A 32 17.74 -5.18 13.33
CA PRO A 32 16.60 -5.40 12.45
C PRO A 32 16.26 -6.88 12.38
N VAL A 33 14.96 -7.18 12.51
CA VAL A 33 14.37 -8.49 12.33
C VAL A 33 13.67 -8.52 10.98
N ARG A 34 14.17 -9.36 10.07
CA ARG A 34 13.62 -9.57 8.72
C ARG A 34 12.49 -10.58 8.71
N TRP A 35 12.53 -11.54 9.63
CA TRP A 35 11.56 -12.63 9.68
C TRP A 35 11.57 -13.30 11.06
N VAL A 36 10.44 -13.86 11.48
CA VAL A 36 10.33 -14.72 12.65
C VAL A 36 9.90 -16.11 12.19
N HIS A 37 10.67 -17.13 12.58
CA HIS A 37 10.45 -18.49 12.13
C HIS A 37 10.52 -19.48 13.29
N SER A 38 9.65 -20.47 13.28
CA SER A 38 9.67 -21.58 14.24
C SER A 38 10.35 -22.77 13.58
N SER A 39 11.43 -23.28 14.19
CA SER A 39 12.12 -24.47 13.71
C SER A 39 12.55 -25.34 14.88
N GLU A 40 12.35 -26.66 14.72
CA GLU A 40 12.79 -27.67 15.69
C GLU A 40 13.93 -28.53 15.13
N VAL A 41 14.46 -28.20 13.95
CA VAL A 41 15.51 -28.96 13.26
C VAL A 41 16.88 -28.36 13.55
N TYR A 42 17.78 -29.18 14.11
CA TYR A 42 19.15 -28.77 14.54
C TYR A 42 20.16 -28.51 13.43
N GLU A 43 19.72 -28.56 12.17
CA GLU A 43 20.51 -28.21 10.98
C GLU A 43 19.86 -27.04 10.22
N GLY A 44 18.80 -26.45 10.78
CA GLY A 44 18.00 -25.39 10.16
C GLY A 44 18.77 -24.10 9.88
N ALA A 45 19.96 -23.95 10.48
CA ALA A 45 20.89 -22.88 10.14
C ALA A 45 21.13 -22.86 8.62
N ASN A 46 21.29 -24.02 7.96
CA ASN A 46 21.53 -24.18 6.51
C ASN A 46 20.59 -23.39 5.59
N PHE A 47 19.40 -23.03 6.08
CA PHE A 47 18.34 -22.39 5.30
C PHE A 47 18.04 -20.94 5.71
N LEU A 48 18.86 -20.33 6.57
CA LEU A 48 18.73 -18.92 6.96
C LEU A 48 19.45 -18.00 5.96
N ASP A 49 18.82 -16.89 5.57
CA ASP A 49 19.48 -15.83 4.78
C ASP A 49 19.86 -14.61 5.64
N GLY A 50 19.71 -14.67 6.96
CA GLY A 50 20.14 -13.65 7.93
C GLY A 50 19.08 -12.64 8.35
N GLY A 51 19.14 -12.20 9.61
CA GLY A 51 18.16 -11.29 10.21
C GLY A 51 16.90 -11.97 10.74
N GLU A 52 16.88 -13.29 10.85
CA GLU A 52 15.75 -14.04 11.41
C GLU A 52 15.81 -14.14 12.94
N LEU A 53 14.66 -14.00 13.60
CA LEU A 53 14.47 -14.42 14.98
C LEU A 53 13.91 -15.85 14.97
N LEU A 54 14.65 -16.79 15.55
CA LEU A 54 14.22 -18.18 15.64
C LEU A 54 13.44 -18.47 16.91
N LEU A 55 12.37 -19.23 16.80
CA LEU A 55 11.61 -19.81 17.90
C LEU A 55 11.81 -21.33 17.90
N THR A 56 12.07 -21.91 19.06
CA THR A 56 12.15 -23.36 19.25
C THR A 56 11.56 -23.73 20.61
N ASN A 57 10.97 -24.91 20.69
CA ASN A 57 10.50 -25.47 21.96
C ASN A 57 11.65 -26.04 22.83
N GLY A 58 12.89 -25.95 22.34
CA GLY A 58 14.09 -26.42 23.03
C GLY A 58 14.25 -27.95 23.02
N PHE A 59 13.37 -28.72 22.37
CA PHE A 59 13.46 -30.17 22.33
C PHE A 59 14.79 -30.64 21.74
N GLY A 60 15.27 -30.03 20.66
CA GLY A 60 16.58 -30.40 20.12
C GLY A 60 17.78 -29.90 20.94
N LEU A 61 17.58 -29.07 21.98
CA LEU A 61 18.62 -28.80 22.98
C LEU A 61 18.69 -29.90 24.05
N THR A 62 17.66 -30.73 24.19
CA THR A 62 17.65 -31.84 25.15
C THR A 62 18.50 -33.01 24.66
N ASP A 63 19.08 -33.78 25.59
CA ASP A 63 19.85 -35.01 25.33
C ASP A 63 20.94 -34.93 24.24
N THR A 64 21.56 -33.75 24.12
CA THR A 64 22.61 -33.44 23.13
C THR A 64 23.87 -32.94 23.83
N ASP A 65 25.05 -33.28 23.32
CA ASP A 65 26.34 -32.90 23.92
C ASP A 65 26.58 -31.38 23.92
N GLU A 66 27.37 -30.92 24.91
CA GLU A 66 27.69 -29.50 25.12
C GLU A 66 28.22 -28.81 23.85
N GLU A 67 29.16 -29.45 23.14
CA GLU A 67 29.78 -28.87 21.95
C GLU A 67 28.78 -28.73 20.78
N VAL A 68 27.79 -29.61 20.68
CA VAL A 68 26.74 -29.50 19.65
C VAL A 68 25.84 -28.30 19.94
N ARG A 69 25.49 -28.05 21.20
CA ARG A 69 24.73 -26.85 21.61
C ARG A 69 25.52 -25.57 21.33
N ARG A 70 26.82 -25.53 21.66
CA ARG A 70 27.70 -24.40 21.34
C ARG A 70 27.81 -24.18 19.83
N ARG A 71 27.99 -25.25 19.07
CA ARG A 71 28.05 -25.21 17.61
C ARG A 71 26.77 -24.63 17.00
N TYR A 72 25.60 -25.03 17.50
CA TYR A 72 24.32 -24.47 17.04
C TYR A 72 24.27 -22.95 17.19
N VAL A 73 24.65 -22.40 18.35
CA VAL A 73 24.72 -20.95 18.59
C VAL A 73 25.73 -20.25 17.66
N ARG A 74 26.90 -20.87 17.44
CA ARG A 74 27.90 -20.37 16.49
C ARG A 74 27.37 -20.31 15.06
N GLU A 75 26.66 -21.35 14.60
CA GLU A 75 26.09 -21.42 13.26
C GLU A 75 24.98 -20.40 13.04
N LEU A 76 24.11 -20.18 14.04
CA LEU A 76 23.08 -19.14 13.98
C LEU A 76 23.70 -17.74 13.88
N THR A 77 24.71 -17.47 14.70
CA THR A 77 25.40 -16.18 14.70
C THR A 77 26.15 -15.96 13.37
N ALA A 78 26.85 -16.97 12.87
CA ALA A 78 27.60 -16.90 11.61
C ALA A 78 26.72 -16.56 10.41
N ARG A 79 25.44 -16.92 10.46
CA ARG A 79 24.44 -16.61 9.43
C ARG A 79 23.69 -15.31 9.64
N GLY A 80 24.03 -14.57 10.71
CA GLY A 80 23.45 -13.28 10.98
C GLY A 80 22.04 -13.34 11.56
N ALA A 81 21.66 -14.40 12.27
CA ALA A 81 20.39 -14.45 12.99
C ALA A 81 20.22 -13.20 13.89
N ALA A 82 19.00 -12.66 13.93
CA ALA A 82 18.65 -11.53 14.78
C ALA A 82 18.52 -11.93 16.26
N GLY A 83 18.20 -13.19 16.54
CA GLY A 83 18.17 -13.75 17.88
C GLY A 83 17.64 -15.18 17.90
N LEU A 84 17.68 -15.79 19.10
CA LEU A 84 17.11 -17.10 19.39
C LEU A 84 16.18 -16.98 20.60
N ALA A 85 14.93 -17.40 20.46
CA ALA A 85 13.97 -17.51 21.54
C ALA A 85 13.59 -18.98 21.77
N VAL A 86 13.73 -19.43 23.00
CA VAL A 86 13.55 -20.83 23.39
C VAL A 86 12.44 -20.90 24.43
N GLU A 87 11.44 -21.75 24.20
CA GLU A 87 10.46 -22.09 25.23
C GLU A 87 11.11 -22.90 26.33
N ILE A 88 10.95 -22.47 27.58
CA ILE A 88 11.50 -23.13 28.75
C ILE A 88 10.35 -23.59 29.67
N GLY A 89 10.50 -24.77 30.27
CA GLY A 89 9.57 -25.31 31.26
C GLY A 89 8.65 -26.43 30.76
N ARG A 90 8.76 -26.84 29.49
CA ARG A 90 8.12 -28.06 28.96
C ARG A 90 9.13 -29.10 28.53
N SER A 91 9.57 -29.02 27.27
CA SER A 91 10.55 -29.94 26.70
C SER A 91 11.93 -29.69 27.30
N LEU A 92 12.30 -28.42 27.47
CA LEU A 92 13.56 -28.00 28.07
C LEU A 92 13.31 -27.40 29.47
N PRO A 93 13.68 -28.06 30.58
CA PRO A 93 13.39 -27.59 31.94
C PRO A 93 14.06 -26.25 32.30
N ALA A 94 15.30 -26.07 31.85
CA ALA A 94 16.09 -24.85 32.06
C ALA A 94 17.05 -24.65 30.88
N MET A 95 17.42 -23.39 30.62
CA MET A 95 18.39 -23.07 29.56
C MET A 95 19.78 -23.63 29.93
N PRO A 96 20.42 -24.43 29.07
CA PRO A 96 21.77 -24.91 29.32
C PRO A 96 22.79 -23.75 29.45
N PRO A 97 23.68 -23.75 30.45
CA PRO A 97 24.66 -22.68 30.66
C PRO A 97 25.54 -22.42 29.43
N GLU A 98 25.96 -23.47 28.74
CA GLU A 98 26.81 -23.41 27.55
C GLU A 98 26.18 -22.64 26.39
N VAL A 99 24.85 -22.73 26.21
CA VAL A 99 24.10 -21.97 25.19
C VAL A 99 24.14 -20.49 25.54
N THR A 100 23.93 -20.18 26.82
CA THR A 100 23.94 -18.80 27.34
C THR A 100 25.33 -18.17 27.24
N ASP A 101 26.37 -18.91 27.62
CA ASP A 101 27.76 -18.44 27.58
C ASP A 101 28.23 -18.20 26.15
N GLU A 102 27.89 -19.12 25.23
CA GLU A 102 28.24 -18.98 23.82
C GLU A 102 27.49 -17.81 23.17
N ALA A 103 26.19 -17.65 23.46
CA ALA A 103 25.40 -16.53 22.95
C ALA A 103 25.91 -15.18 23.47
N ARG A 104 26.33 -15.12 24.75
CA ARG A 104 26.95 -13.93 25.35
C ARG A 104 28.27 -13.59 24.67
N ARG A 105 29.13 -14.59 24.45
CA ARG A 105 30.44 -14.42 23.77
C ARG A 105 30.27 -13.86 22.35
N LEU A 106 29.21 -14.28 21.66
CA LEU A 106 28.93 -13.93 20.27
C LEU A 106 28.00 -12.72 20.10
N GLY A 107 27.47 -12.18 21.20
CA GLY A 107 26.52 -11.05 21.17
C GLY A 107 25.18 -11.40 20.52
N LEU A 108 24.79 -12.68 20.50
CA LEU A 108 23.48 -13.11 20.01
C LEU A 108 22.41 -12.84 21.08
N PRO A 109 21.31 -12.14 20.75
CA PRO A 109 20.16 -12.06 21.64
C PRO A 109 19.56 -13.45 21.90
N LEU A 110 19.56 -13.86 23.17
CA LEU A 110 18.99 -15.12 23.62
C LEU A 110 17.82 -14.83 24.55
N LEU A 111 16.65 -15.40 24.24
CA LEU A 111 15.41 -15.19 24.98
C LEU A 111 14.89 -16.52 25.53
N ALA A 112 14.45 -16.51 26.79
CA ALA A 112 13.67 -17.60 27.37
C ALA A 112 12.19 -17.20 27.39
N LEU A 113 11.34 -17.97 26.73
CA LEU A 113 9.88 -17.79 26.78
C LEU A 113 9.34 -18.61 27.96
N ARG A 114 8.86 -17.93 29.00
CA ARG A 114 8.43 -18.54 30.27
C ARG A 114 6.98 -19.01 30.27
N ARG A 115 6.16 -18.55 29.32
CA ARG A 115 4.81 -19.04 29.10
C ARG A 115 4.63 -19.59 27.70
N VAL A 116 3.88 -20.69 27.63
CA VAL A 116 3.55 -21.30 26.35
C VAL A 116 2.49 -20.49 25.64
N VAL A 117 2.89 -19.95 24.50
CA VAL A 117 2.03 -19.35 23.50
C VAL A 117 2.26 -20.12 22.20
N PRO A 118 1.21 -20.53 21.47
CA PRO A 118 1.39 -21.19 20.18
C PRO A 118 2.28 -20.34 19.28
N PHE A 119 3.42 -20.88 18.83
CA PHE A 119 4.39 -20.12 18.03
C PHE A 119 3.79 -19.53 16.76
N VAL A 120 2.75 -20.18 16.19
CA VAL A 120 1.97 -19.60 15.08
C VAL A 120 1.42 -18.20 15.39
N ARG A 121 0.98 -17.93 16.63
CA ARG A 121 0.49 -16.60 17.03
C ARG A 121 1.62 -15.58 17.11
N ILE A 122 2.80 -16.01 17.53
CA ILE A 122 3.99 -15.16 17.58
C ILE A 122 4.48 -14.85 16.16
N THR A 123 4.66 -15.88 15.33
CA THR A 123 5.16 -15.73 13.95
C THR A 123 4.18 -14.93 13.11
N GLU A 124 2.86 -15.15 13.21
CA GLU A 124 1.86 -14.35 12.50
C GLU A 124 1.92 -12.87 12.89
N ALA A 125 1.96 -12.56 14.18
CA ALA A 125 1.97 -11.17 14.64
C ALA A 125 3.26 -10.44 14.25
N ALA A 126 4.41 -11.09 14.45
CA ALA A 126 5.70 -10.51 14.13
C ALA A 126 5.91 -10.38 12.61
N ASN A 127 5.65 -11.42 11.82
CA ASN A 127 5.80 -11.35 10.37
C ASN A 127 4.81 -10.38 9.74
N ARG A 128 3.57 -10.27 10.26
CA ARG A 128 2.62 -9.23 9.83
C ARG A 128 3.16 -7.83 10.09
N ALA A 129 3.74 -7.57 11.26
CA ALA A 129 4.35 -6.28 11.59
C ALA A 129 5.58 -5.98 10.72
N ILE A 130 6.41 -6.99 10.44
CA ILE A 130 7.59 -6.87 9.57
C ILE A 130 7.17 -6.56 8.12
N VAL A 131 6.19 -7.30 7.59
CA VAL A 131 5.65 -7.07 6.25
C VAL A 131 4.97 -5.70 6.16
N ALA A 132 4.17 -5.30 7.15
CA ALA A 132 3.56 -3.97 7.21
C ALA A 132 4.59 -2.84 7.25
N ARG A 133 5.75 -3.06 7.89
CA ARG A 133 6.87 -2.11 7.95
C ARG A 133 7.66 -2.03 6.63
N GLY A 134 7.86 -3.17 5.96
CA GLY A 134 8.52 -3.24 4.65
C GLY A 134 7.68 -2.64 3.51
N LEU A 135 6.36 -2.56 3.71
CA LEU A 135 5.38 -2.03 2.77
C LEU A 135 4.88 -0.65 3.20
N SER A 136 5.78 0.34 3.35
CA SER A 136 5.38 1.76 3.33
C SER A 136 4.70 2.08 2.00
N GLY A 137 3.38 1.84 2.01
CA GLY A 137 2.48 1.53 0.90
C GLY A 137 1.35 0.60 1.38
N ARG A 138 0.81 0.92 2.56
CA ARG A 138 -0.34 0.35 3.31
C ARG A 138 -0.82 -1.04 2.87
N THR A 139 -0.41 -2.10 3.58
CA THR A 139 -1.08 -3.42 3.54
C THR A 139 -2.51 -3.33 4.09
N VAL A 140 -3.40 -4.17 3.55
CA VAL A 140 -4.76 -4.34 4.05
C VAL A 140 -4.71 -4.94 5.47
N VAL A 141 -5.17 -4.19 6.48
CA VAL A 141 -5.37 -4.76 7.83
C VAL A 141 -6.52 -5.77 7.73
N ARG A 142 -6.23 -7.07 7.89
CA ARG A 142 -7.26 -8.12 7.83
C ARG A 142 -8.40 -7.80 8.81
N PRO A 143 -9.67 -7.96 8.41
CA PRO A 143 -10.78 -7.74 9.32
C PRO A 143 -10.77 -8.78 10.44
N TRP A 144 -11.44 -8.44 11.53
CA TRP A 144 -11.57 -9.29 12.70
C TRP A 144 -12.60 -10.38 12.38
N GLY A 145 -12.17 -11.64 12.24
CA GLY A 145 -13.05 -12.81 12.06
C GLY A 145 -12.73 -13.70 10.85
N ASP A 146 -13.39 -14.86 10.76
CA ASP A 146 -13.23 -15.90 9.72
C ASP A 146 -13.89 -15.53 8.37
N ASP A 147 -13.79 -14.25 7.95
CA ASP A 147 -14.34 -13.79 6.67
C ASP A 147 -13.42 -14.24 5.51
N HIS A 148 -13.79 -15.37 4.92
CA HIS A 148 -13.08 -15.97 3.79
C HIS A 148 -13.05 -15.05 2.56
N THR A 149 -14.06 -14.19 2.38
CA THR A 149 -14.13 -13.21 1.29
C THR A 149 -13.10 -12.10 1.51
N ALA A 150 -13.03 -11.58 2.74
CA ALA A 150 -12.04 -10.58 3.09
C ALA A 150 -10.61 -11.14 3.00
N ALA A 151 -10.40 -12.39 3.39
CA ALA A 151 -9.12 -13.06 3.23
C ALA A 151 -8.72 -13.14 1.75
N LEU A 152 -9.64 -13.50 0.85
CA LEU A 152 -9.36 -13.58 -0.59
C LEU A 152 -9.03 -12.21 -1.17
N LEU A 153 -9.81 -11.19 -0.83
CA LEU A 153 -9.57 -9.82 -1.31
C LEU A 153 -8.24 -9.26 -0.78
N ALA A 154 -7.86 -9.57 0.46
CA ALA A 154 -6.55 -9.21 0.99
C ALA A 154 -5.41 -9.92 0.23
N ASP A 155 -5.52 -11.24 -0.01
CA ASP A 155 -4.50 -11.99 -0.75
C ASP A 155 -4.33 -11.46 -2.19
N LEU A 156 -5.45 -11.20 -2.89
CA LEU A 156 -5.45 -10.58 -4.22
C LEU A 156 -4.88 -9.16 -4.19
N ALA A 157 -5.22 -8.36 -3.18
CA ALA A 157 -4.75 -7.00 -3.04
C ALA A 157 -3.26 -6.91 -2.73
N ASP A 158 -2.71 -7.89 -2.02
CA ASP A 158 -1.28 -7.94 -1.68
C ASP A 158 -0.46 -8.68 -2.75
N GLY A 159 -1.11 -9.34 -3.72
CA GLY A 159 -0.44 -10.11 -4.77
C GLY A 159 0.24 -11.37 -4.22
N GLN A 160 -0.30 -11.94 -3.14
CA GLN A 160 0.21 -13.17 -2.55
C GLN A 160 0.08 -14.32 -3.55
N ALA A 161 1.03 -15.27 -3.50
CA ALA A 161 1.05 -16.40 -4.41
C ALA A 161 -0.19 -17.29 -4.20
N LEU A 162 -1.19 -17.09 -5.06
CA LEU A 162 -2.37 -17.94 -5.18
C LEU A 162 -2.26 -18.76 -6.47
N ASN A 163 -2.99 -19.87 -6.56
CA ASN A 163 -3.18 -20.56 -7.84
C ASN A 163 -4.61 -20.27 -8.36
N GLN A 164 -4.81 -20.37 -9.68
CA GLN A 164 -6.09 -20.05 -10.31
C GLN A 164 -7.28 -20.84 -9.73
N PRO A 165 -7.18 -22.19 -9.55
CA PRO A 165 -8.27 -22.97 -8.97
C PRO A 165 -8.66 -22.53 -7.56
N GLU A 166 -7.69 -22.14 -6.72
CA GLU A 166 -7.98 -21.66 -5.37
C GLU A 166 -8.76 -20.35 -5.38
N VAL A 167 -8.37 -19.40 -6.24
CA VAL A 167 -9.10 -18.12 -6.37
C VAL A 167 -10.53 -18.34 -6.84
N GLU A 168 -10.72 -19.19 -7.84
CA GLU A 168 -12.04 -19.54 -8.35
C GLU A 168 -12.90 -20.23 -7.28
N ALA A 169 -12.34 -21.20 -6.54
CA ALA A 169 -13.05 -21.91 -5.47
C ALA A 169 -13.48 -20.96 -4.34
N ARG A 170 -12.56 -20.11 -3.87
CA ARG A 170 -12.85 -19.14 -2.79
C ARG A 170 -13.82 -18.06 -3.25
N ALA A 171 -13.74 -17.62 -4.51
CA ALA A 171 -14.71 -16.71 -5.11
C ALA A 171 -16.10 -17.34 -5.21
N ALA A 172 -16.19 -18.59 -5.67
CA ALA A 172 -17.44 -19.32 -5.79
C ALA A 172 -18.12 -19.55 -4.43
N LEU A 173 -17.34 -19.89 -3.39
CA LEU A 173 -17.82 -19.99 -2.00
C LEU A 173 -18.36 -18.65 -1.47
N ALA A 174 -17.80 -17.53 -1.93
CA ALA A 174 -18.29 -16.19 -1.64
C ALA A 174 -19.48 -15.76 -2.53
N GLY A 175 -20.01 -16.65 -3.37
CA GLY A 175 -21.10 -16.37 -4.30
C GLY A 175 -20.69 -15.56 -5.53
N PHE A 176 -19.39 -15.30 -5.73
CA PHE A 176 -18.89 -14.51 -6.84
C PHE A 176 -18.58 -15.39 -8.06
N HIS A 177 -19.47 -15.30 -9.04
CA HIS A 177 -19.38 -16.03 -10.30
C HIS A 177 -19.36 -15.00 -11.44
N PRO A 178 -18.18 -14.57 -11.91
CA PRO A 178 -18.12 -13.73 -13.10
C PRO A 178 -18.56 -14.56 -14.31
N GLY A 179 -19.64 -14.15 -14.96
CA GLY A 179 -20.16 -14.84 -16.13
C GLY A 179 -19.18 -14.84 -17.31
N PRO A 180 -19.37 -15.71 -18.32
CA PRO A 180 -18.53 -15.75 -19.51
C PRO A 180 -18.45 -14.37 -20.18
N GLY A 181 -17.22 -13.93 -20.51
CA GLY A 181 -16.97 -12.62 -21.13
C GLY A 181 -17.14 -11.42 -20.18
N ALA A 182 -17.35 -11.64 -18.87
CA ALA A 182 -17.40 -10.56 -17.90
C ALA A 182 -16.05 -9.83 -17.81
N ARG A 183 -16.12 -8.50 -17.69
CA ARG A 183 -14.98 -7.65 -17.38
C ARG A 183 -14.94 -7.41 -15.88
N LEU A 184 -13.83 -7.76 -15.25
CA LEU A 184 -13.59 -7.50 -13.84
C LEU A 184 -12.92 -6.16 -13.64
N ILE A 185 -13.40 -5.43 -12.64
CA ILE A 185 -12.88 -4.12 -12.26
C ILE A 185 -12.72 -4.09 -10.74
N GLY A 186 -11.49 -3.87 -10.29
CA GLY A 186 -11.19 -3.59 -8.89
C GLY A 186 -11.75 -2.24 -8.48
N VAL A 187 -12.26 -2.16 -7.26
CA VAL A 187 -12.77 -0.94 -6.66
C VAL A 187 -12.28 -0.84 -5.23
N SER A 188 -11.85 0.34 -4.83
CA SER A 188 -11.48 0.68 -3.46
C SER A 188 -12.27 1.91 -3.03
N VAL A 189 -12.96 1.83 -1.89
CA VAL A 189 -13.77 2.92 -1.34
C VAL A 189 -13.23 3.30 0.03
N HIS A 190 -12.84 4.57 0.21
CA HIS A 190 -12.39 5.11 1.48
C HIS A 190 -13.49 5.89 2.20
N GLY A 191 -13.42 5.92 3.53
CA GLY A 191 -14.29 6.72 4.39
C GLY A 191 -15.54 5.97 4.86
N THR A 192 -15.58 4.65 4.68
CA THR A 192 -16.70 3.80 5.10
C THR A 192 -16.25 2.39 5.44
N ARG A 193 -17.03 1.73 6.30
CA ARG A 193 -17.01 0.26 6.49
C ARG A 193 -18.28 -0.40 5.96
N ASP A 194 -19.24 0.40 5.51
CA ASP A 194 -20.48 -0.08 4.90
C ASP A 194 -20.25 -0.49 3.45
N VAL A 195 -20.56 -1.75 3.14
CA VAL A 195 -20.51 -2.30 1.78
C VAL A 195 -21.71 -1.87 0.93
N GLY A 196 -22.71 -1.21 1.52
CA GLY A 196 -23.95 -0.78 0.87
C GLY A 196 -23.76 0.07 -0.39
N ALA A 197 -22.73 0.91 -0.45
CA ALA A 197 -22.42 1.70 -1.66
C ALA A 197 -21.98 0.79 -2.83
N VAL A 198 -21.12 -0.19 -2.55
CA VAL A 198 -20.69 -1.19 -3.54
C VAL A 198 -21.86 -2.04 -4.00
N ASP A 199 -22.73 -2.43 -3.07
CA ASP A 199 -23.99 -3.12 -3.31
C ASP A 199 -24.92 -2.41 -4.30
N ARG A 200 -25.19 -1.14 -4.03
CA ARG A 200 -26.04 -0.30 -4.88
C ARG A 200 -25.43 -0.15 -6.28
N ALA A 201 -24.13 0.13 -6.36
CA ALA A 201 -23.42 0.27 -7.63
C ALA A 201 -23.46 -1.04 -8.46
N ALA A 202 -23.17 -2.18 -7.83
CA ALA A 202 -23.20 -3.49 -8.50
C ALA A 202 -24.60 -3.84 -9.03
N ARG A 203 -25.67 -3.55 -8.26
CA ARG A 203 -27.05 -3.73 -8.71
C ARG A 203 -27.38 -2.91 -9.96
N THR A 204 -26.93 -1.66 -10.04
CA THR A 204 -27.13 -0.81 -11.23
C THR A 204 -26.42 -1.36 -12.46
N LEU A 205 -25.28 -2.02 -12.27
CA LEU A 205 -24.49 -2.62 -13.36
C LEU A 205 -25.04 -3.98 -13.81
N GLY A 206 -25.93 -4.61 -13.03
CA GLY A 206 -26.49 -5.93 -13.34
C GLY A 206 -25.47 -7.07 -13.27
N GLY A 207 -24.37 -6.87 -12.55
CA GLY A 207 -23.26 -7.81 -12.45
C GLY A 207 -23.05 -8.38 -11.04
N SER A 208 -22.21 -9.41 -10.93
CA SER A 208 -21.82 -9.98 -9.64
C SER A 208 -20.70 -9.14 -8.99
N VAL A 209 -20.56 -9.24 -7.68
CA VAL A 209 -19.52 -8.50 -6.94
C VAL A 209 -18.97 -9.33 -5.79
N LEU A 210 -17.65 -9.35 -5.67
CA LEU A 210 -16.92 -9.84 -4.50
C LEU A 210 -16.49 -8.60 -3.71
N ARG A 211 -16.79 -8.51 -2.42
CA ARG A 211 -16.44 -7.33 -1.62
C ARG A 211 -16.27 -7.66 -0.15
N ALA A 212 -15.45 -6.88 0.53
CA ALA A 212 -15.29 -6.97 1.98
C ALA A 212 -14.94 -5.61 2.57
N ALA A 213 -15.33 -5.42 3.83
CA ALA A 213 -14.98 -4.26 4.61
C ALA A 213 -13.64 -4.48 5.34
N PHE A 214 -12.82 -3.43 5.33
CA PHE A 214 -11.54 -3.34 6.01
C PHE A 214 -11.54 -2.09 6.90
N PRO A 215 -10.57 -1.93 7.82
CA PRO A 215 -10.51 -0.75 8.66
C PRO A 215 -10.38 0.56 7.87
N GLY A 216 -11.50 1.25 7.66
CA GLY A 216 -11.58 2.54 6.97
C GLY A 216 -11.81 2.47 5.45
N ASP A 217 -11.76 1.26 4.89
CA ASP A 217 -11.83 1.02 3.46
C ASP A 217 -12.78 -0.15 3.14
N VAL A 218 -13.35 -0.16 1.94
CA VAL A 218 -14.04 -1.31 1.35
C VAL A 218 -13.35 -1.66 0.04
N LEU A 219 -12.97 -2.93 -0.11
CA LEU A 219 -12.41 -3.45 -1.35
C LEU A 219 -13.45 -4.29 -2.07
N ALA A 220 -13.47 -4.21 -3.41
CA ALA A 220 -14.37 -5.01 -4.23
C ALA A 220 -13.77 -5.37 -5.60
N LEU A 221 -14.21 -6.50 -6.14
CA LEU A 221 -14.13 -6.86 -7.56
C LEU A 221 -15.54 -6.88 -8.13
N VAL A 222 -15.80 -5.98 -9.08
CA VAL A 222 -17.09 -5.86 -9.76
C VAL A 222 -16.98 -6.51 -11.12
N ALA A 223 -17.84 -7.48 -11.40
CA ALA A 223 -17.99 -8.09 -12.72
C ALA A 223 -19.01 -7.30 -13.54
N VAL A 224 -18.65 -6.85 -14.73
CA VAL A 224 -19.55 -6.15 -15.66
C VAL A 224 -19.72 -7.01 -16.91
N LEU A 225 -20.96 -7.35 -17.25
CA LEU A 225 -21.25 -8.19 -18.41
C LEU A 225 -21.17 -7.39 -19.72
N PRO A 226 -20.84 -8.02 -20.85
CA PRO A 226 -20.94 -7.38 -22.15
C PRO A 226 -22.37 -6.88 -22.40
N GLY A 227 -22.52 -5.60 -22.74
CA GLY A 227 -23.83 -5.00 -23.04
C GLY A 227 -24.65 -4.55 -21.82
N SER A 228 -24.24 -4.86 -20.59
CA SER A 228 -24.86 -4.27 -19.39
C SER A 228 -24.41 -2.82 -19.24
N GLY A 229 -25.28 -1.86 -19.59
CA GLY A 229 -24.98 -0.42 -19.50
C GLY A 229 -25.50 0.42 -20.66
N ALA A 230 -26.73 0.16 -21.11
CA ALA A 230 -27.37 0.70 -22.33
C ALA A 230 -27.49 2.25 -22.46
N LYS A 231 -26.76 3.04 -21.65
CA LYS A 231 -26.62 4.50 -21.79
C LYS A 231 -25.17 5.00 -21.92
N THR A 232 -24.17 4.19 -21.58
CA THR A 232 -22.75 4.59 -21.51
C THR A 232 -21.92 3.54 -22.26
N GLY A 233 -21.82 3.70 -23.58
CA GLY A 233 -21.27 2.68 -24.47
C GLY A 233 -19.91 2.12 -24.06
N ARG A 234 -19.71 0.81 -24.32
CA ARG A 234 -18.46 0.02 -24.43
C ARG A 234 -17.36 0.12 -23.35
N ASP A 235 -17.28 1.15 -22.51
CA ASP A 235 -16.22 1.32 -21.50
C ASP A 235 -16.73 0.90 -20.10
N PRO A 236 -16.38 -0.30 -19.64
CA PRO A 236 -16.85 -0.82 -18.36
C PRO A 236 -16.28 -0.03 -17.16
N VAL A 237 -15.12 0.63 -17.29
CA VAL A 237 -14.56 1.46 -16.21
C VAL A 237 -15.44 2.68 -15.98
N ARG A 238 -15.85 3.35 -17.07
CA ARG A 238 -16.74 4.51 -16.99
C ARG A 238 -18.11 4.12 -16.42
N ALA A 239 -18.65 2.97 -16.82
CA ALA A 239 -19.90 2.46 -16.25
C ALA A 239 -19.81 2.28 -14.73
N VAL A 240 -18.71 1.69 -14.23
CA VAL A 240 -18.48 1.56 -12.77
C VAL A 240 -18.37 2.93 -12.12
N GLN A 241 -17.63 3.89 -12.69
CA GLN A 241 -17.55 5.24 -12.14
C GLN A 241 -18.93 5.91 -12.05
N ASP A 242 -19.73 5.84 -13.10
CA ASP A 242 -21.08 6.43 -13.15
C ASP A 242 -22.02 5.80 -12.11
N ALA A 243 -21.93 4.47 -11.92
CA ALA A 243 -22.66 3.75 -10.88
C ALA A 243 -22.28 4.25 -9.48
N PHE A 244 -20.99 4.42 -9.19
CA PHE A 244 -20.53 4.92 -7.89
C PHE A 244 -20.82 6.40 -7.66
N ARG A 245 -20.82 7.26 -8.70
CA ARG A 245 -21.25 8.66 -8.55
C ARG A 245 -22.70 8.78 -8.08
N THR A 246 -23.53 7.79 -8.41
CA THR A 246 -24.94 7.73 -7.99
C THR A 246 -25.11 7.01 -6.65
N ALA A 247 -24.35 5.93 -6.41
CA ALA A 247 -24.55 5.04 -5.28
C ALA A 247 -23.82 5.46 -3.99
N ALA A 248 -22.69 6.16 -4.11
CA ALA A 248 -21.85 6.56 -2.98
C ALA A 248 -22.35 7.87 -2.33
N ALA A 249 -22.27 7.93 -1.00
CA ALA A 249 -22.62 9.14 -0.26
C ALA A 249 -21.55 10.24 -0.46
N PRO A 250 -21.92 11.52 -0.30
CA PRO A 250 -20.95 12.61 -0.24
C PRO A 250 -19.85 12.35 0.79
N GLY A 251 -18.61 12.76 0.48
CA GLY A 251 -17.45 12.56 1.35
C GLY A 251 -16.74 11.21 1.19
N LEU A 252 -17.33 10.24 0.48
CA LEU A 252 -16.62 9.01 0.12
C LEU A 252 -15.66 9.25 -1.05
N THR A 253 -14.49 8.60 -0.99
CA THR A 253 -13.56 8.55 -2.12
C THR A 253 -13.56 7.16 -2.73
N VAL A 254 -13.86 7.06 -4.01
CA VAL A 254 -13.93 5.82 -4.77
C VAL A 254 -12.87 5.83 -5.85
N ALA A 255 -12.03 4.81 -5.86
CA ALA A 255 -11.04 4.59 -6.91
C ALA A 255 -11.36 3.29 -7.67
N VAL A 256 -11.36 3.40 -8.99
CA VAL A 256 -11.71 2.31 -9.90
C VAL A 256 -10.47 1.86 -10.67
N GLY A 257 -10.19 0.56 -10.69
CA GLY A 257 -9.08 -0.05 -11.42
C GLY A 257 -9.34 -0.16 -12.92
N HIS A 258 -8.44 -0.85 -13.62
CA HIS A 258 -8.56 -1.12 -15.05
C HIS A 258 -9.49 -2.30 -15.31
N ALA A 259 -10.17 -2.36 -16.46
CA ALA A 259 -10.97 -3.52 -16.80
C ALA A 259 -10.10 -4.68 -17.29
N VAL A 260 -10.22 -5.85 -16.66
CA VAL A 260 -9.55 -7.09 -17.09
C VAL A 260 -10.57 -8.14 -17.48
N ASP A 261 -10.16 -9.12 -18.28
CA ASP A 261 -11.01 -10.26 -18.62
C ASP A 261 -11.07 -11.23 -17.43
N ALA A 262 -12.26 -11.69 -17.06
CA ALA A 262 -12.43 -12.60 -15.93
C ALA A 262 -11.67 -13.92 -16.13
N GLY A 263 -11.57 -14.39 -17.38
CA GLY A 263 -10.91 -15.66 -17.73
C GLY A 263 -9.37 -15.62 -17.79
N ASN A 264 -8.75 -14.44 -17.69
CA ASN A 264 -7.29 -14.30 -17.90
C ASN A 264 -6.43 -14.60 -16.66
N GLY A 265 -6.97 -15.34 -15.69
CA GLY A 265 -6.27 -15.74 -14.48
C GLY A 265 -6.26 -14.69 -13.36
N TRP A 266 -5.96 -15.14 -12.15
CA TRP A 266 -6.09 -14.42 -10.89
C TRP A 266 -5.11 -13.26 -10.78
N LEU A 267 -3.95 -13.36 -11.45
CA LEU A 267 -2.99 -12.26 -11.53
C LEU A 267 -3.64 -11.01 -12.11
N ARG A 268 -4.53 -11.15 -13.12
CA ARG A 268 -5.26 -10.01 -13.67
C ARG A 268 -6.30 -9.44 -12.70
N TRP A 269 -6.93 -10.30 -11.91
CA TRP A 269 -7.87 -9.88 -10.86
C TRP A 269 -7.12 -9.08 -9.77
N SER A 270 -5.94 -9.57 -9.37
CA SER A 270 -5.03 -8.88 -8.45
C SER A 270 -4.58 -7.54 -9.03
N GLU A 271 -4.17 -7.49 -10.30
CA GLU A 271 -3.70 -6.26 -10.96
C GLU A 271 -4.76 -5.15 -10.95
N THR A 272 -6.02 -5.45 -11.28
CA THR A 272 -7.08 -4.44 -11.26
C THR A 272 -7.40 -3.95 -9.85
N LEU A 273 -7.41 -4.86 -8.87
CA LEU A 273 -7.64 -4.52 -7.46
C LEU A 273 -6.51 -3.65 -6.90
N ARG A 274 -5.26 -4.03 -7.17
CA ARG A 274 -4.07 -3.24 -6.82
C ARG A 274 -4.07 -1.87 -7.50
N ALA A 275 -4.45 -1.81 -8.77
CA ALA A 275 -4.58 -0.55 -9.47
C ALA A 275 -5.59 0.38 -8.79
N ALA A 276 -6.75 -0.13 -8.36
CA ALA A 276 -7.74 0.63 -7.61
C ALA A 276 -7.18 1.14 -6.27
N ARG A 277 -6.47 0.29 -5.53
CA ARG A 277 -5.86 0.67 -4.24
C ARG A 277 -4.81 1.77 -4.36
N THR A 278 -3.84 1.62 -5.24
CA THR A 278 -2.82 2.66 -5.48
C THR A 278 -3.47 3.96 -5.96
N THR A 279 -4.52 3.86 -6.79
CA THR A 279 -5.28 5.04 -7.23
C THR A 279 -5.98 5.73 -6.05
N LEU A 280 -6.54 4.97 -5.11
CA LEU A 280 -7.17 5.52 -3.91
C LEU A 280 -6.15 6.26 -3.05
N GLU A 281 -4.99 5.66 -2.81
CA GLU A 281 -3.91 6.28 -2.03
C GLU A 281 -3.48 7.61 -2.63
N LEU A 282 -3.30 7.67 -3.96
CA LEU A 282 -2.99 8.92 -4.65
C LEU A 282 -4.14 9.93 -4.57
N ALA A 283 -5.39 9.49 -4.70
CA ALA A 283 -6.55 10.38 -4.59
C ALA A 283 -6.69 11.02 -3.19
N LEU A 284 -6.21 10.35 -2.14
CA LEU A 284 -6.25 10.84 -0.76
C LEU A 284 -5.06 11.73 -0.40
N THR A 285 -3.92 11.56 -1.07
CA THR A 285 -2.65 12.22 -0.72
C THR A 285 -2.24 13.32 -1.69
N VAL A 286 -2.65 13.19 -2.95
CA VAL A 286 -2.33 14.15 -4.00
C VAL A 286 -3.54 15.07 -4.18
N PRO A 287 -3.40 16.39 -4.02
CA PRO A 287 -4.52 17.30 -4.19
C PRO A 287 -5.07 17.20 -5.62
N PRO A 288 -6.37 17.41 -5.85
CA PRO A 288 -6.93 17.39 -7.20
C PRO A 288 -6.42 18.58 -8.02
N PRO A 289 -6.27 18.44 -9.35
CA PRO A 289 -5.90 19.56 -10.21
C PRO A 289 -6.98 20.64 -10.24
N GLU A 290 -8.26 20.30 -10.01
CA GLU A 290 -9.39 21.22 -10.09
C GLU A 290 -9.67 21.96 -8.75
N PRO A 291 -10.09 23.25 -8.78
CA PRO A 291 -10.27 24.11 -7.59
C PRO A 291 -11.24 23.60 -6.53
N ASN A 292 -12.32 22.95 -6.96
CA ASN A 292 -13.40 22.58 -6.08
C ASN A 292 -13.47 21.05 -5.94
N ALA A 293 -13.41 20.58 -4.69
CA ALA A 293 -13.81 19.21 -4.39
C ALA A 293 -15.29 19.04 -4.81
N PRO A 294 -15.64 17.92 -5.46
CA PRO A 294 -17.03 17.67 -5.81
C PRO A 294 -17.90 17.71 -4.53
N GLN A 295 -19.07 18.33 -4.62
CA GLN A 295 -20.06 18.34 -3.52
C GLN A 295 -20.63 16.93 -3.23
N GLY A 296 -20.31 15.95 -4.09
CA GLY A 296 -20.69 14.54 -3.96
C GLY A 296 -19.47 13.63 -3.68
N PRO A 297 -19.61 12.31 -3.91
CA PRO A 297 -18.48 11.40 -3.77
C PRO A 297 -17.37 11.75 -4.79
N LEU A 298 -16.12 11.66 -4.35
CA LEU A 298 -14.97 11.75 -5.26
C LEU A 298 -14.80 10.39 -5.96
N VAL A 299 -15.06 10.32 -7.26
CA VAL A 299 -14.92 9.07 -8.03
C VAL A 299 -13.85 9.24 -9.11
N THR A 300 -12.75 8.50 -8.97
CA THR A 300 -11.61 8.52 -9.89
C THR A 300 -11.31 7.12 -10.46
N SER A 301 -10.35 7.03 -11.38
CA SER A 301 -9.89 5.76 -11.91
C SER A 301 -8.38 5.72 -12.08
N SER A 302 -7.84 4.51 -12.18
CA SER A 302 -6.44 4.25 -12.49
C SER A 302 -5.98 4.83 -13.82
N ARG A 303 -6.92 5.13 -14.73
CA ARG A 303 -6.67 5.86 -15.97
C ARG A 303 -6.53 7.37 -15.74
N ALA A 304 -7.33 7.95 -14.85
CA ALA A 304 -7.30 9.38 -14.55
C ALA A 304 -6.02 9.81 -13.79
N LEU A 305 -5.47 8.90 -12.99
CA LEU A 305 -4.22 9.06 -12.24
C LEU A 305 -3.07 8.20 -12.79
N ALA A 306 -3.09 7.90 -14.10
CA ALA A 306 -2.12 6.96 -14.69
C ALA A 306 -0.67 7.47 -14.57
N LEU A 307 -0.45 8.77 -14.82
CA LEU A 307 0.88 9.37 -14.73
C LEU A 307 1.38 9.38 -13.29
N GLU A 308 0.55 9.82 -12.35
CA GLU A 308 0.88 9.86 -10.93
C GLU A 308 1.27 8.47 -10.43
N ARG A 309 0.52 7.43 -10.81
CA ARG A 309 0.83 6.03 -10.46
C ARG A 309 2.19 5.57 -10.97
N GLU A 310 2.55 5.92 -12.21
CA GLU A 310 3.86 5.55 -12.76
C GLU A 310 4.99 6.41 -12.16
N LEU A 311 4.74 7.69 -11.88
CA LEU A 311 5.70 8.59 -11.24
C LEU A 311 6.06 8.13 -9.82
N THR A 312 5.11 7.52 -9.10
CA THR A 312 5.29 7.03 -7.73
C THR A 312 5.61 5.53 -7.66
N ARG A 313 5.86 4.88 -8.79
CA ARG A 313 6.14 3.44 -8.83
C ARG A 313 7.42 3.13 -8.04
N GLY A 314 7.35 2.16 -7.14
CA GLY A 314 8.46 1.82 -6.25
C GLY A 314 8.57 2.69 -4.99
N GLY A 315 7.58 3.55 -4.75
CA GLY A 315 7.51 4.43 -3.58
C GLY A 315 7.95 5.86 -3.93
N VAL A 316 7.37 6.84 -3.24
CA VAL A 316 7.59 8.24 -3.60
C VAL A 316 8.96 8.74 -3.16
N ASP A 317 9.44 8.33 -1.98
CA ASP A 317 10.77 8.68 -1.46
C ASP A 317 11.88 8.24 -2.44
N ALA A 318 11.75 7.04 -3.01
CA ALA A 318 12.68 6.52 -4.01
C ALA A 318 12.72 7.36 -5.30
N ASN A 319 11.64 8.10 -5.58
CA ASN A 319 11.50 8.92 -6.78
C ASN A 319 11.70 10.42 -6.53
N GLN A 320 11.81 10.86 -5.27
CA GLN A 320 11.76 12.28 -4.89
C GLN A 320 12.77 13.13 -5.67
N ASP A 321 14.05 12.78 -5.66
CA ASP A 321 15.09 13.54 -6.35
C ASP A 321 14.89 13.60 -7.87
N ARG A 322 14.34 12.54 -8.46
CA ARG A 322 14.03 12.49 -9.89
C ARG A 322 12.86 13.41 -10.21
N LEU A 323 11.79 13.37 -9.41
CA LEU A 323 10.60 14.21 -9.58
C LEU A 323 10.95 15.69 -9.35
N THR A 324 11.71 16.02 -8.32
CA THR A 324 12.14 17.39 -8.04
C THR A 324 12.99 17.95 -9.18
N ARG A 325 13.92 17.16 -9.74
CA ARG A 325 14.71 17.61 -10.90
C ARG A 325 13.86 17.84 -12.14
N LEU A 326 12.92 16.94 -12.46
CA LEU A 326 11.99 17.13 -13.56
C LEU A 326 11.18 18.42 -13.40
N VAL A 327 10.61 18.63 -12.21
CA VAL A 327 9.82 19.82 -11.90
C VAL A 327 10.66 21.09 -12.05
N GLN A 328 11.88 21.12 -11.50
CA GLN A 328 12.73 22.31 -11.58
C GLN A 328 13.19 22.59 -13.03
N HIS A 329 13.50 21.55 -13.79
CA HIS A 329 13.88 21.66 -15.20
C HIS A 329 12.76 22.28 -16.05
N THR A 330 11.54 21.76 -15.92
CA THR A 330 10.43 22.12 -16.81
C THR A 330 9.61 23.31 -16.29
N LEU A 331 9.41 23.42 -14.97
CA LEU A 331 8.50 24.39 -14.35
C LEU A 331 9.20 25.46 -13.50
N GLY A 332 10.54 25.42 -13.39
CA GLY A 332 11.33 26.34 -12.58
C GLY A 332 10.96 27.82 -12.76
N PRO A 333 10.85 28.35 -14.00
CA PRO A 333 10.46 29.73 -14.23
C PRO A 333 9.06 30.09 -13.67
N LEU A 334 8.08 29.19 -13.79
CA LEU A 334 6.74 29.39 -13.24
C LEU A 334 6.76 29.37 -11.71
N LEU A 335 7.52 28.45 -11.11
CA LEU A 335 7.64 28.34 -9.66
C LEU A 335 8.33 29.56 -9.04
N ALA A 336 9.38 30.06 -9.69
CA ALA A 336 10.05 31.29 -9.27
C ALA A 336 9.10 32.50 -9.35
N TRP A 337 8.27 32.57 -10.40
CA TRP A 337 7.26 33.60 -10.54
C TRP A 337 6.19 33.53 -9.44
N GLU A 338 5.64 32.34 -9.18
CA GLU A 338 4.63 32.09 -8.14
C GLU A 338 5.14 32.36 -6.73
N ALA A 339 6.44 32.18 -6.47
CA ALA A 339 7.06 32.51 -5.19
C ALA A 339 7.07 34.03 -4.93
N ALA A 340 7.14 34.85 -5.98
CA ALA A 340 7.15 36.31 -5.89
C ALA A 340 5.77 36.96 -6.09
N HIS A 341 4.82 36.25 -6.72
CA HIS A 341 3.53 36.80 -7.12
C HIS A 341 2.39 35.82 -6.80
N PRO A 342 1.30 36.27 -6.15
CA PRO A 342 0.11 35.45 -5.95
C PRO A 342 -0.50 35.03 -7.29
N SER A 343 -0.24 33.79 -7.70
CA SER A 343 -0.75 33.22 -8.94
C SER A 343 -0.89 31.70 -8.83
N ASP A 344 -1.58 31.11 -9.81
CA ASP A 344 -1.89 29.67 -9.87
C ASP A 344 -1.62 29.18 -11.30
N LEU A 345 -0.49 29.61 -11.86
CA LEU A 345 -0.05 29.34 -13.23
C LEU A 345 0.24 27.86 -13.44
N VAL A 346 0.93 27.19 -12.51
CA VAL A 346 1.26 25.77 -12.66
C VAL A 346 -0.01 24.92 -12.69
N ARG A 347 -0.98 25.24 -11.83
CA ARG A 347 -2.29 24.59 -11.86
C ARG A 347 -3.08 24.93 -13.12
N THR A 348 -3.05 26.20 -13.56
CA THR A 348 -3.71 26.63 -14.79
C THR A 348 -3.20 25.83 -15.98
N LEU A 349 -1.89 25.63 -16.08
CA LEU A 349 -1.25 24.78 -17.08
C LEU A 349 -1.73 23.32 -16.99
N GLU A 350 -1.72 22.71 -15.80
CA GLU A 350 -2.17 21.31 -15.64
C GLU A 350 -3.63 21.13 -16.08
N VAL A 351 -4.52 22.01 -15.64
CA VAL A 351 -5.95 21.95 -16.01
C VAL A 351 -6.13 22.16 -17.51
N HIS A 352 -5.33 23.03 -18.13
CA HIS A 352 -5.37 23.27 -19.56
C HIS A 352 -4.97 22.02 -20.37
N LEU A 353 -3.83 21.42 -20.04
CA LEU A 353 -3.30 20.22 -20.69
C LEU A 353 -4.27 19.03 -20.55
N ARG A 354 -4.80 18.79 -19.34
CA ARG A 354 -5.76 17.70 -19.07
C ARG A 354 -7.08 17.85 -19.84
N ASN A 355 -7.41 19.05 -20.30
CA ASN A 355 -8.62 19.34 -21.05
C ASN A 355 -8.38 19.50 -22.55
N GLY A 356 -7.26 18.97 -23.05
CA GLY A 356 -6.89 18.99 -24.47
C GLY A 356 -6.62 20.41 -24.97
N CYS A 357 -5.95 21.20 -24.14
CA CYS A 357 -5.59 22.59 -24.42
C CYS A 357 -6.79 23.46 -24.83
N SER A 358 -7.97 23.19 -24.26
CA SER A 358 -9.20 23.95 -24.56
C SER A 358 -9.38 25.14 -23.62
N PRO A 359 -9.26 26.41 -24.08
CA PRO A 359 -9.40 27.57 -23.21
C PRO A 359 -10.80 27.66 -22.58
N THR A 360 -11.84 27.32 -23.33
CA THR A 360 -13.23 27.35 -22.85
C THR A 360 -13.46 26.39 -21.67
N ARG A 361 -13.01 25.13 -21.81
CA ARG A 361 -13.14 24.13 -20.73
C ARG A 361 -12.29 24.51 -19.53
N THR A 362 -11.06 24.97 -19.78
CA THR A 362 -10.11 25.41 -18.73
C THR A 362 -10.68 26.55 -17.89
N ALA A 363 -11.20 27.62 -18.53
CA ALA A 363 -11.78 28.76 -17.84
C ALA A 363 -12.98 28.37 -16.98
N THR A 364 -13.81 27.45 -17.49
CA THR A 364 -14.99 26.93 -16.80
C THR A 364 -14.60 26.16 -15.55
N LEU A 365 -13.63 25.25 -15.66
CA LEU A 365 -13.15 24.43 -14.54
C LEU A 365 -12.39 25.23 -13.48
N LEU A 366 -11.66 26.27 -13.90
CA LEU A 366 -10.98 27.17 -12.97
C LEU A 366 -11.92 28.23 -12.38
N HIS A 367 -13.18 28.30 -12.84
CA HIS A 367 -14.16 29.32 -12.46
C HIS A 367 -13.63 30.76 -12.65
N ILE A 368 -12.95 31.01 -13.77
CA ILE A 368 -12.42 32.34 -14.14
C ILE A 368 -12.96 32.82 -15.49
N GLY A 369 -12.88 34.13 -15.75
CA GLY A 369 -13.20 34.69 -17.06
C GLY A 369 -12.19 34.30 -18.14
N ARG A 370 -12.65 34.18 -19.39
CA ARG A 370 -11.78 33.85 -20.55
C ARG A 370 -10.59 34.79 -20.69
N GLN A 371 -10.81 36.09 -20.50
CA GLN A 371 -9.72 37.08 -20.59
C GLN A 371 -8.64 36.84 -19.54
N SER A 372 -9.03 36.54 -18.30
CA SER A 372 -8.09 36.18 -17.24
C SER A 372 -7.34 34.89 -17.54
N LEU A 373 -8.00 33.91 -18.18
CA LEU A 373 -7.31 32.71 -18.64
C LEU A 373 -6.27 33.03 -19.71
N TYR A 374 -6.63 33.78 -20.76
CA TYR A 374 -5.68 34.15 -21.82
C TYR A 374 -4.44 34.86 -21.27
N GLN A 375 -4.63 35.81 -20.37
CA GLN A 375 -3.51 36.49 -19.68
C GLN A 375 -2.61 35.53 -18.90
N ARG A 376 -3.18 34.47 -18.28
CA ARG A 376 -2.39 33.45 -17.59
C ARG A 376 -1.64 32.54 -18.56
N LEU A 377 -2.27 32.13 -19.65
CA LEU A 377 -1.62 31.28 -20.67
C LEU A 377 -0.48 32.03 -21.35
N GLU A 378 -0.69 33.28 -21.76
CA GLU A 378 0.35 34.14 -22.33
C GLU A 378 1.51 34.36 -21.34
N ARG A 379 1.18 34.53 -20.05
CA ARG A 379 2.20 34.61 -19.00
C ARG A 379 3.00 33.31 -18.87
N ILE A 380 2.33 32.16 -18.94
CA ILE A 380 2.98 30.84 -18.86
C ILE A 380 3.95 30.67 -20.03
N GLU A 381 3.51 30.92 -21.26
CA GLU A 381 4.33 30.82 -22.47
C GLU A 381 5.51 31.79 -22.43
N SER A 382 5.29 33.03 -21.99
CA SER A 382 6.36 34.02 -21.84
C SER A 382 7.41 33.62 -20.80
N LEU A 383 7.00 32.97 -19.69
CA LEU A 383 7.93 32.55 -18.63
C LEU A 383 8.70 31.28 -19.01
N LEU A 384 8.04 30.34 -19.69
CA LEU A 384 8.67 29.10 -20.13
C LEU A 384 9.47 29.26 -21.44
N GLY A 385 9.15 30.29 -22.23
CA GLY A 385 9.79 30.54 -23.53
C GLY A 385 9.39 29.52 -24.60
N LEU A 386 8.20 28.94 -24.51
CA LEU A 386 7.70 27.86 -25.37
C LEU A 386 6.18 27.92 -25.57
N GLU A 387 5.71 27.34 -26.66
CA GLU A 387 4.28 27.19 -26.98
C GLU A 387 3.72 25.96 -26.24
N ILE A 388 2.76 26.17 -25.35
CA ILE A 388 2.28 25.10 -24.44
C ILE A 388 1.34 24.10 -25.11
N ASP A 389 0.86 24.38 -26.33
CA ASP A 389 0.04 23.49 -27.15
C ASP A 389 0.86 22.70 -28.19
N ASP A 390 2.19 22.89 -28.23
CA ASP A 390 3.11 22.08 -29.03
C ASP A 390 2.99 20.59 -28.65
N PRO A 391 2.56 19.71 -29.58
CA PRO A 391 2.41 18.28 -29.34
C PRO A 391 3.66 17.60 -28.78
N ASP A 392 4.86 18.07 -29.13
CA ASP A 392 6.12 17.49 -28.69
C ASP A 392 6.40 17.81 -27.21
N LEU A 393 5.83 18.91 -26.69
CA LEU A 393 6.02 19.37 -25.30
C LEU A 393 4.90 18.89 -24.36
N LEU A 394 3.72 18.52 -24.87
CA LEU A 394 2.56 18.12 -24.06
C LEU A 394 2.89 17.02 -23.04
N GLY A 395 3.67 16.02 -23.46
CA GLY A 395 4.05 14.89 -22.60
C GLY A 395 4.93 15.33 -21.43
N GLU A 396 5.94 16.18 -21.69
CA GLU A 396 6.84 16.69 -20.66
C GLU A 396 6.10 17.62 -19.70
N LEU A 397 5.35 18.60 -20.22
CA LEU A 397 4.63 19.58 -19.42
C LEU A 397 3.58 18.93 -18.52
N LEU A 398 2.81 17.96 -19.05
CA LEU A 398 1.82 17.23 -18.25
C LEU A 398 2.50 16.37 -17.19
N THR A 399 3.61 15.72 -17.51
CA THR A 399 4.37 14.90 -16.54
C THR A 399 4.95 15.77 -15.42
N ALA A 400 5.54 16.92 -15.76
CA ALA A 400 6.11 17.84 -14.79
C ALA A 400 5.06 18.46 -13.87
N THR A 401 3.90 18.86 -14.40
CA THR A 401 2.79 19.39 -13.59
C THR A 401 2.21 18.33 -12.65
N CYS A 402 2.07 17.08 -13.11
CA CYS A 402 1.69 15.96 -12.26
C CYS A 402 2.73 15.69 -11.16
N ALA A 403 4.02 15.68 -11.51
CA ALA A 403 5.13 15.48 -10.57
C ALA A 403 5.14 16.56 -9.48
N TRP A 404 4.91 17.82 -9.85
CA TRP A 404 4.79 18.92 -8.89
C TRP A 404 3.67 18.69 -7.89
N ARG A 405 2.49 18.25 -8.36
CA ARG A 405 1.33 18.00 -7.50
C ARG A 405 1.57 16.84 -6.53
N VAL A 406 2.22 15.77 -7.00
CA VAL A 406 2.67 14.64 -6.16
C VAL A 406 3.65 15.15 -5.09
N VAL A 407 4.65 15.93 -5.47
CA VAL A 407 5.65 16.50 -4.53
C VAL A 407 5.00 17.40 -3.47
N ARG A 408 4.04 18.26 -3.87
CA ARG A 408 3.32 19.12 -2.93
C ARG A 408 2.41 18.36 -1.97
N GLY A 409 1.71 17.34 -2.46
CA GLY A 409 0.82 16.51 -1.63
C GLY A 409 1.56 15.85 -0.47
N MET A 410 2.81 15.45 -0.71
CA MET A 410 3.67 14.86 0.32
C MET A 410 4.16 15.86 1.37
N GLY A 411 4.59 17.06 0.93
CA GLY A 411 5.11 18.09 1.83
C GLY A 411 4.08 18.59 2.85
N ALA A 412 2.78 18.56 2.50
CA ALA A 412 1.69 18.91 3.41
C ALA A 412 1.47 17.88 4.53
N GLY A 413 1.85 16.61 4.32
CA GLY A 413 1.72 15.53 5.29
C GLY A 413 2.79 15.49 6.39
N VAL A 414 3.93 16.18 6.18
CA VAL A 414 5.09 16.17 7.10
C VAL A 414 5.16 17.46 7.95
N GLY A 415 4.26 18.42 7.75
CA GLY A 415 4.35 19.73 8.41
C GLY A 415 3.01 20.40 8.70
N THR A 416 2.18 19.82 9.58
CA THR A 416 1.10 20.55 10.29
C THR A 416 0.83 19.95 11.68
N GLY A 417 1.90 19.80 12.47
CA GLY A 417 1.82 19.60 13.92
C GLY A 417 2.54 20.75 14.62
N GLY A 418 1.97 21.96 14.58
CA GLY A 418 2.61 23.12 15.19
C GLY A 418 1.89 24.44 14.96
N LEU A 419 1.01 24.78 15.90
CA LEU A 419 0.64 26.14 16.30
C LEU A 419 0.02 27.04 15.22
N ARG A 420 -1.28 26.85 14.98
CA ARG A 420 -2.21 28.00 14.93
C ARG A 420 -2.78 28.18 16.32
N THR A 421 -2.20 29.09 17.10
CA THR A 421 -2.88 29.66 18.27
C THR A 421 -3.18 31.11 17.95
N VAL A 422 -4.49 31.37 17.95
CA VAL A 422 -5.20 32.63 18.03
C VAL A 422 -4.46 33.67 18.90
N ALA A 423 -4.16 34.82 18.30
CA ALA A 423 -4.38 36.16 18.85
C ALA A 423 -4.31 37.18 17.70
#